data_AF-A0A8J3WAW2-F1
#
_entry.id   AF-A0A8J3WAW2-F1
#
_cell.length_a   1.000
_cell.length_b   1.000
_cell.length_c   1.000
_cell.angle_alpha   90.00
_cell.angle_beta   90.00
_cell.angle_gamma   90.00
#
_symmetry.space_group_name_H-M   'P 1'
#
loop_
_entity.id
_entity.type
_entity.pdbx_description
1 polymer ?
#
loop_
_entity_poly.entity_id
_entity_poly.type
_entity_poly.pdbx_seq_one_letter_code
_entity_poly.pdbx_strand_id
1 'polypeptide(L)'
;MARLHLRLGLDPARPDAPVVALVADRDGTPGERALDRLGGYCHEWDDALYLLQTDGWAERTLLEDDCLVVDVVVYPVALRHGAPDVDVTAFPCRSALDPRAVRVLRAQAVVDPQLYARAVPETAVFIAAPERTLDDVLACAEDRPMVLAPPPER
;
A
#
# COMPACT_ATOMS: atom_id res chain seq x y z
N MET A 1 0.07 0.01 -13.53
CA MET A 1 0.92 -1.00 -12.83
C MET A 1 1.56 -0.28 -11.68
N ALA A 2 1.28 -0.75 -10.47
CA ALA A 2 1.70 -0.06 -9.27
C ALA A 2 3.23 -0.09 -9.15
N ARG A 3 3.80 1.04 -8.74
CA ARG A 3 5.24 1.23 -8.59
C ARG A 3 5.61 1.21 -7.12
N LEU A 4 6.66 0.47 -6.79
CA LEU A 4 7.16 0.34 -5.44
C LEU A 4 8.46 1.14 -5.27
N HIS A 5 8.54 1.88 -4.17
CA HIS A 5 9.66 2.75 -3.83
C HIS A 5 10.05 2.53 -2.37
N LEU A 6 11.33 2.70 -2.08
CA LEU A 6 11.86 2.82 -0.72
C LEU A 6 12.47 4.21 -0.57
N ARG A 7 11.91 5.04 0.32
CA ARG A 7 12.28 6.46 0.42
C ARG A 7 12.43 6.94 1.85
N LEU A 8 13.43 7.78 2.07
CA LEU A 8 13.58 8.60 3.28
C LEU A 8 12.71 9.85 3.18
N GLY A 9 12.45 10.49 4.33
CA GLY A 9 11.77 11.79 4.39
C GLY A 9 10.26 11.75 4.16
N LEU A 10 9.66 10.56 4.04
CA LEU A 10 8.20 10.40 3.87
C LEU A 10 7.44 10.54 5.19
N ASP A 11 8.05 10.12 6.30
CA ASP A 11 7.50 10.29 7.64
C ASP A 11 8.13 11.54 8.27
N PRO A 12 7.39 12.66 8.45
CA PRO A 12 7.95 13.88 9.02
C PRO A 12 8.36 13.73 10.49
N ALA A 13 7.77 12.78 11.23
CA ALA A 13 8.18 12.47 12.60
C ALA A 13 9.47 11.63 12.64
N ARG A 14 9.78 10.92 11.54
CA ARG A 14 10.97 10.06 11.41
C ARG A 14 11.61 10.23 10.02
N PRO A 15 12.19 11.40 9.69
CA PRO A 15 12.69 11.69 8.35
C PRO A 15 13.83 10.76 7.91
N ASP A 16 14.59 10.23 8.86
CA ASP A 16 15.69 9.30 8.61
C ASP A 16 15.25 7.83 8.53
N ALA A 17 13.97 7.54 8.75
CA ALA A 17 13.43 6.19 8.65
C ALA A 17 12.87 5.95 7.23
N PRO A 18 13.36 4.93 6.50
CA PRO A 18 12.84 4.60 5.19
C PRO A 18 11.39 4.16 5.27
N VAL A 19 10.58 4.58 4.32
CA VAL A 19 9.19 4.18 4.16
C VAL A 19 9.08 3.47 2.82
N VAL A 20 8.39 2.32 2.84
CA VAL A 20 7.98 1.64 1.61
C VAL A 20 6.75 2.36 1.08
N ALA A 21 6.88 2.95 -0.10
CA ALA A 21 5.83 3.69 -0.78
C ALA A 21 5.37 2.96 -2.04
N LEU A 22 4.07 2.84 -2.19
CA LEU A 22 3.40 2.26 -3.33
C LEU A 22 2.66 3.37 -4.08
N VAL A 23 2.84 3.48 -5.39
CA VAL A 23 2.06 4.41 -6.22
C VAL A 23 1.16 3.60 -7.14
N ALA A 24 -0.16 3.78 -7.01
CA ALA A 24 -1.19 3.08 -7.78
C ALA A 24 -1.95 4.06 -8.68
N ASP A 25 -2.35 3.58 -9.86
CA ASP A 25 -3.12 4.38 -10.83
C ASP A 25 -4.63 4.19 -10.61
N ARG A 26 -5.36 5.29 -10.43
CA ARG A 26 -6.81 5.29 -10.25
C ARG A 26 -7.59 4.69 -11.40
N ASP A 27 -7.03 4.73 -12.61
CA ASP A 27 -7.62 4.18 -13.83
C ASP A 27 -6.94 2.86 -14.24
N GLY A 28 -6.06 2.35 -13.38
CA GLY A 28 -5.24 1.16 -13.60
C GLY A 28 -6.01 -0.16 -13.46
N THR A 29 -5.30 -1.19 -13.02
CA THR A 29 -5.84 -2.55 -12.80
C THR A 29 -6.94 -2.58 -11.74
N PRO A 30 -7.79 -3.63 -11.69
CA PRO A 30 -8.80 -3.77 -10.64
C PRO A 30 -8.26 -3.60 -9.22
N GLY A 31 -7.02 -4.05 -8.97
CA GLY A 31 -6.34 -3.87 -7.70
C GLY A 31 -6.00 -2.42 -7.39
N GLU A 32 -5.45 -1.69 -8.37
CA GLU A 32 -5.13 -0.26 -8.21
C GLU A 32 -6.41 0.56 -7.98
N ARG A 33 -7.48 0.28 -8.73
CA ARG A 33 -8.80 0.92 -8.53
C ARG A 33 -9.39 0.59 -7.16
N ALA A 34 -9.21 -0.63 -6.66
CA ALA A 34 -9.65 -1.00 -5.32
C ALA A 34 -8.94 -0.18 -4.24
N LEU A 35 -7.65 0.13 -4.40
CA LEU A 35 -6.92 0.99 -3.47
C LEU A 35 -7.41 2.45 -3.52
N ASP A 36 -7.70 3.00 -4.71
CA ASP A 36 -8.31 4.35 -4.85
C ASP A 36 -9.64 4.43 -4.09
N ARG A 37 -10.50 3.42 -4.26
CA ARG A 37 -11.79 3.36 -3.56
C ARG A 37 -11.65 3.19 -2.05
N LEU A 38 -10.76 2.31 -1.59
CA LEU A 38 -10.54 2.06 -0.17
C LEU A 38 -10.08 3.31 0.59
N GLY A 39 -9.43 4.28 -0.08
CA GLY A 39 -9.11 5.57 0.51
C GLY A 39 -10.33 6.27 1.14
N GLY A 40 -11.52 6.14 0.52
CA GLY A 40 -12.77 6.70 1.05
C GLY A 40 -13.36 5.97 2.26
N TYR A 41 -12.83 4.80 2.61
CA TYR A 41 -13.21 4.00 3.79
C TYR A 41 -12.21 4.14 4.94
N CYS A 42 -11.03 4.73 4.68
CA CYS A 42 -9.98 4.90 5.66
C CYS A 42 -10.31 5.97 6.70
N HIS A 43 -9.63 5.88 7.83
CA HIS A 43 -9.71 6.89 8.89
C HIS A 43 -8.73 8.02 8.62
N GLU A 44 -9.23 9.25 8.53
CA GLU A 44 -8.38 10.43 8.40
C GLU A 44 -7.76 10.79 9.76
N TRP A 45 -6.43 10.91 9.78
CA TRP A 45 -5.66 11.37 10.93
C TRP A 45 -4.33 11.95 10.46
N ASP A 46 -3.87 13.06 11.05
CA ASP A 46 -2.53 13.63 10.81
C ASP A 46 -2.12 13.71 9.32
N ASP A 47 -2.98 14.31 8.49
CA ASP A 47 -2.80 14.46 7.03
C ASP A 47 -2.61 13.17 6.22
N ALA A 48 -3.01 12.02 6.78
CA ALA A 48 -3.01 10.72 6.12
C ALA A 48 -4.34 9.96 6.28
N LEU A 49 -4.53 8.94 5.44
CA LEU A 49 -5.69 8.04 5.46
C LEU A 49 -5.26 6.66 5.98
N TYR A 50 -5.70 6.24 7.15
CA TYR A 50 -5.31 4.96 7.73
C TYR A 50 -6.32 3.87 7.42
N LEU A 51 -5.88 2.81 6.74
CA LEU A 51 -6.64 1.56 6.69
C LEU A 51 -6.34 0.77 7.98
N LEU A 52 -7.38 0.48 8.76
CA LEU A 52 -7.21 -0.28 10.00
C LEU A 52 -6.69 -1.69 9.69
N GLN A 53 -5.80 -2.19 10.55
CA GLN A 53 -5.24 -3.53 10.43
C GLN A 53 -6.32 -4.63 10.42
N THR A 54 -7.47 -4.37 11.04
CA THR A 54 -8.64 -5.27 11.05
C THR A 54 -9.37 -5.35 9.70
N ASP A 55 -9.10 -4.42 8.79
CA ASP A 55 -9.73 -4.33 7.48
C ASP A 55 -8.77 -4.73 6.34
N GLY A 56 -7.49 -4.41 6.49
CA GLY A 56 -6.44 -4.82 5.57
C GLY A 56 -5.05 -4.39 6.05
N TRP A 57 -4.02 -4.91 5.39
CA TRP A 57 -2.62 -4.63 5.71
C TRP A 57 -1.73 -4.83 4.47
N ALA A 58 -0.46 -4.45 4.61
CA ALA A 58 0.58 -4.75 3.63
C ALA A 58 1.46 -5.91 4.13
N GLU A 59 1.54 -6.99 3.35
CA GLU A 59 2.53 -8.06 3.55
C GLU A 59 3.78 -7.73 2.76
N ARG A 60 4.95 -7.83 3.41
CA ARG A 60 6.23 -7.55 2.79
C ARG A 60 7.13 -8.77 2.86
N THR A 61 7.71 -9.11 1.72
CA THR A 61 8.66 -10.21 1.59
C THR A 61 9.85 -9.73 0.79
N LEU A 62 11.05 -9.79 1.38
CA LEU A 62 12.29 -9.61 0.63
C LEU A 62 12.70 -10.98 0.08
N LEU A 63 12.73 -11.09 -1.25
CA LEU A 63 13.19 -12.28 -1.96
C LEU A 63 14.70 -12.22 -2.20
N GLU A 64 15.24 -13.27 -2.82
CA GLU A 64 16.58 -13.24 -3.40
C GLU A 64 16.73 -12.07 -4.41
N ASP A 65 17.96 -11.69 -4.73
CA ASP A 65 18.31 -10.55 -5.59
C ASP A 65 17.75 -9.19 -5.13
N ASP A 66 17.60 -9.03 -3.81
CA ASP A 66 17.11 -7.80 -3.16
C ASP A 66 15.76 -7.30 -3.69
N CYS A 67 14.92 -8.23 -4.16
CA CYS A 67 13.60 -7.94 -4.69
C CYS A 67 12.57 -7.89 -3.56
N LEU A 68 12.15 -6.68 -3.20
CA LEU A 68 11.05 -6.47 -2.27
C LEU A 68 9.72 -6.69 -2.98
N VAL A 69 8.90 -7.57 -2.44
CA VAL A 69 7.50 -7.77 -2.82
C VAL A 69 6.60 -7.19 -1.75
N VAL A 70 5.61 -6.42 -2.17
CA VAL A 70 4.51 -5.95 -1.32
C VAL A 70 3.20 -6.49 -1.86
N ASP A 71 2.52 -7.28 -1.05
CA ASP A 71 1.16 -7.74 -1.28
C ASP A 71 0.21 -6.91 -0.40
N VAL A 72 -0.70 -6.15 -1.02
CA VAL A 72 -1.77 -5.49 -0.27
C VAL A 72 -2.93 -6.47 -0.15
N VAL A 73 -3.33 -6.75 1.08
CA VAL A 73 -4.36 -7.72 1.40
C VAL A 73 -5.47 -7.07 2.21
N VAL A 74 -6.71 -7.42 1.90
CA VAL A 74 -7.90 -6.78 2.45
C VAL A 74 -8.96 -7.83 2.71
N TYR A 75 -9.70 -7.71 3.81
CA TYR A 75 -10.84 -8.59 4.03
C TYR A 75 -11.98 -8.27 3.05
N PRO A 76 -12.69 -9.29 2.53
CA PRO A 76 -13.83 -9.10 1.64
C PRO A 76 -14.94 -8.19 2.17
N VAL A 77 -15.07 -8.05 3.50
CA VAL A 77 -16.06 -7.16 4.12
C VAL A 77 -15.67 -5.70 3.94
N ALA A 78 -14.41 -5.35 4.21
CA ALA A 78 -13.88 -4.01 4.00
C ALA A 78 -13.94 -3.61 2.52
N LEU A 79 -13.62 -4.52 1.59
CA LEU A 79 -13.79 -4.25 0.15
C LEU A 79 -15.24 -3.96 -0.24
N ARG A 80 -16.20 -4.73 0.29
CA ARG A 80 -17.63 -4.49 -0.01
C ARG A 80 -18.13 -3.16 0.51
N HIS A 81 -17.56 -2.65 1.61
CA HIS A 81 -17.94 -1.36 2.19
C HIS A 81 -17.21 -0.18 1.55
N GLY A 82 -15.88 -0.29 1.37
CA GLY A 82 -15.05 0.79 0.86
C GLY A 82 -14.91 0.85 -0.65
N ALA A 83 -15.21 -0.24 -1.35
CA ALA A 83 -15.12 -0.34 -2.81
C ALA A 83 -16.30 -1.15 -3.37
N PRO A 84 -17.56 -0.69 -3.22
CA PRO A 84 -18.76 -1.46 -3.57
C PRO A 84 -18.88 -1.78 -5.07
N ASP A 85 -18.18 -1.03 -5.93
CA ASP A 85 -18.07 -1.24 -7.38
C ASP A 85 -16.99 -2.26 -7.77
N VAL A 86 -16.19 -2.73 -6.81
CA VAL A 86 -15.13 -3.71 -7.03
C VAL A 86 -15.64 -5.13 -6.84
N ASP A 87 -15.49 -5.95 -7.87
CA ASP A 87 -15.79 -7.38 -7.81
C ASP A 87 -14.71 -8.13 -7.02
N VAL A 88 -15.06 -8.60 -5.83
CA VAL A 88 -14.16 -9.38 -4.95
C VAL A 88 -13.70 -10.68 -5.63
N THR A 89 -14.49 -11.25 -6.55
CA THR A 89 -14.13 -12.49 -7.25
C THR A 89 -12.97 -12.28 -8.24
N ALA A 90 -12.68 -11.03 -8.61
CA ALA A 90 -11.52 -10.66 -9.41
C ALA A 90 -10.18 -10.87 -8.68
N PHE A 91 -10.21 -11.15 -7.37
CA PHE A 91 -9.02 -11.39 -6.53
C PHE A 91 -8.99 -12.86 -6.05
N PRO A 92 -8.51 -13.80 -6.88
CA PRO A 92 -8.46 -15.22 -6.50
C PRO A 92 -7.38 -15.52 -5.46
N CYS A 93 -6.34 -14.68 -5.38
CA CYS A 93 -5.23 -14.88 -4.47
C CYS A 93 -5.59 -14.48 -3.03
N ARG A 94 -4.98 -15.15 -2.06
CA ARG A 94 -5.18 -14.91 -0.62
C ARG A 94 -3.89 -14.46 0.05
N SER A 95 -4.04 -13.82 1.20
CA SER A 95 -2.94 -13.50 2.10
C SER A 95 -2.20 -14.78 2.51
N ALA A 96 -0.89 -14.68 2.68
CA ALA A 96 -0.07 -15.78 3.19
C ALA A 96 -0.27 -16.01 4.71
N LEU A 97 -0.75 -14.98 5.42
CA LEU A 97 -0.91 -14.98 6.86
C LEU A 97 -2.32 -15.32 7.33
N ASP A 98 -3.35 -14.86 6.62
CA ASP A 98 -4.76 -15.17 6.85
C ASP A 98 -5.50 -15.46 5.52
N PRO A 99 -5.84 -16.73 5.23
CA PRO A 99 -6.54 -17.12 4.00
C PRO A 99 -7.92 -16.48 3.79
N ARG A 100 -8.49 -15.81 4.80
CA ARG A 100 -9.75 -15.06 4.70
C ARG A 100 -9.57 -13.69 4.04
N ALA A 101 -8.36 -13.11 4.09
CA ALA A 101 -8.04 -11.87 3.39
C ALA A 101 -7.64 -12.15 1.94
N VAL A 102 -8.08 -11.28 1.03
CA VAL A 102 -7.81 -11.40 -0.41
C VAL A 102 -6.67 -10.48 -0.79
N ARG A 103 -5.78 -10.93 -1.67
CA ARG A 103 -4.72 -10.07 -2.21
C ARG A 103 -5.28 -9.23 -3.34
N VAL A 104 -5.37 -7.92 -3.11
CA VAL A 104 -5.92 -6.97 -4.07
C VAL A 104 -4.85 -6.44 -5.03
N LEU A 105 -3.62 -6.32 -4.55
CA LEU A 105 -2.51 -5.82 -5.35
C LEU A 105 -1.22 -6.54 -4.96
N ARG A 106 -0.35 -6.76 -5.95
CA ARG A 106 1.05 -7.14 -5.77
C ARG A 106 1.92 -6.15 -6.52
N ALA A 107 2.92 -5.61 -5.85
CA ALA A 107 3.97 -4.79 -6.46
C ALA A 107 5.34 -5.30 -6.03
N GLN A 108 6.35 -5.04 -6.85
CA GLN A 108 7.72 -5.43 -6.56
C GLN A 108 8.72 -4.41 -7.09
N ALA A 109 9.85 -4.29 -6.41
CA ALA A 109 11.00 -3.50 -6.86
C ALA A 109 12.29 -4.07 -6.26
N VAL A 110 13.39 -3.88 -6.97
CA VAL A 110 14.73 -4.06 -6.40
C VAL A 110 15.00 -2.89 -5.44
N VAL A 111 15.43 -3.20 -4.22
CA VAL A 111 15.71 -2.22 -3.18
C VAL A 111 17.10 -2.42 -2.58
N ASP A 112 17.62 -1.40 -1.89
CA ASP A 112 18.80 -1.59 -1.05
C ASP A 112 18.40 -2.37 0.23
N PRO A 113 18.96 -3.56 0.50
CA PRO A 113 18.60 -4.36 1.65
C PRO A 113 18.99 -3.73 2.99
N GLN A 114 20.09 -2.95 3.04
CA GLN A 114 20.51 -2.24 4.26
C GLN A 114 19.59 -1.06 4.54
N LEU A 115 19.10 -0.41 3.49
CA LEU A 115 18.06 0.61 3.64
C LEU A 115 16.74 -0.03 4.08
N TYR A 116 16.33 -1.13 3.45
CA TYR A 116 15.08 -1.82 3.77
C TYR A 116 15.04 -2.38 5.19
N ALA A 117 16.17 -2.89 5.71
CA ALA A 117 16.27 -3.39 7.08
C ALA A 117 15.95 -2.33 8.16
N ARG A 118 15.99 -1.03 7.80
CA ARG A 118 15.65 0.09 8.67
C ARG A 118 14.26 0.65 8.41
N ALA A 119 13.54 0.10 7.44
CA ALA A 119 12.26 0.66 7.02
C ALA A 119 11.21 0.54 8.12
N VAL A 120 10.37 1.57 8.25
CA VAL A 120 9.22 1.52 9.16
C VAL A 120 8.25 0.42 8.70
N PRO A 121 7.50 -0.22 9.63
CA PRO A 121 6.64 -1.33 9.28
C PRO A 121 5.43 -0.92 8.42
N GLU A 122 4.98 0.33 8.49
CA GLU A 122 3.82 0.85 7.75
C GLU A 122 4.15 1.15 6.28
N THR A 123 3.21 0.85 5.37
CA THR A 123 3.35 1.11 3.93
C THR A 123 2.52 2.32 3.53
N ALA A 124 3.12 3.31 2.87
CA ALA A 124 2.40 4.43 2.30
C ALA A 124 1.90 4.08 0.89
N VAL A 125 0.67 4.41 0.57
CA VAL A 125 0.05 4.22 -0.74
C VAL A 125 -0.42 5.56 -1.26
N PHE A 126 0.05 5.93 -2.45
CA PHE A 126 -0.36 7.13 -3.15
C PHE A 126 -1.15 6.75 -4.40
N ILE A 127 -2.19 7.53 -4.68
CA ILE A 127 -2.94 7.42 -5.94
C ILE A 127 -2.46 8.51 -6.87
N ALA A 128 -1.88 8.13 -8.00
CA ALA A 128 -1.37 9.08 -8.99
C ALA A 128 -1.38 8.50 -10.40
N ALA A 129 -1.56 9.39 -11.37
CA ALA A 129 -1.41 9.06 -12.78
C ALA A 129 -0.02 8.46 -13.06
N PRO A 130 0.10 7.52 -14.00
CA PRO A 130 1.34 6.79 -14.24
C PRO A 130 2.51 7.68 -14.67
N GLU A 131 2.23 8.84 -15.26
CA GLU A 131 3.22 9.83 -15.69
C GLU A 131 3.84 10.62 -14.53
N ARG A 132 3.15 10.74 -13.39
CA ARG A 132 3.67 11.48 -12.23
C ARG A 132 4.75 10.67 -11.53
N THR A 133 5.86 11.29 -11.20
CA THR A 133 6.88 10.68 -10.35
C THR A 133 6.43 10.70 -8.89
N LEU A 134 7.08 9.91 -8.02
CA LEU A 134 6.83 10.00 -6.58
C LEU A 134 7.16 11.40 -6.06
N ASP A 135 8.21 12.05 -6.58
CA ASP A 135 8.58 13.41 -6.15
C ASP A 135 7.50 14.43 -6.54
N ASP A 136 6.86 14.27 -7.72
CA ASP A 136 5.72 15.12 -8.13
C ASP A 136 4.50 14.92 -7.22
N VAL A 137 4.28 13.69 -6.74
CA VAL A 137 3.21 13.36 -5.79
C VAL A 137 3.47 14.03 -4.45
N LEU A 138 4.69 13.90 -3.92
CA LEU A 138 5.06 14.48 -2.63
C LEU A 138 5.09 16.00 -2.63
N ALA A 139 5.31 16.63 -3.80
CA ALA A 139 5.24 18.08 -3.95
C ALA A 139 3.80 18.62 -3.88
N CYS A 140 2.78 17.76 -3.95
CA CYS A 140 1.37 18.14 -3.94
C CYS A 140 0.74 17.86 -2.56
N ALA A 141 0.40 18.92 -1.83
CA ALA A 141 -0.18 18.81 -0.49
C ALA A 141 -1.57 18.13 -0.45
N GLU A 142 -2.27 18.07 -1.59
CA GLU A 142 -3.57 17.41 -1.70
C GLU A 142 -3.45 15.87 -1.84
N ASP A 143 -2.27 15.37 -2.23
CA ASP A 143 -2.02 13.94 -2.45
C ASP A 143 -1.64 13.23 -1.15
N ARG A 144 -2.61 13.13 -0.25
CA ARG A 144 -2.45 12.47 1.05
C ARG A 144 -2.27 10.96 0.88
N PRO A 145 -1.28 10.33 1.55
CA PRO A 145 -1.10 8.90 1.46
C PRO A 145 -2.20 8.15 2.23
N MET A 146 -2.58 7.00 1.69
CA MET A 146 -3.19 5.94 2.47
C MET A 146 -2.11 5.11 3.16
N VAL A 147 -2.13 5.03 4.48
CA VAL A 147 -1.19 4.26 5.30
C VAL A 147 -1.78 2.90 5.62
N LEU A 148 -1.05 1.85 5.26
CA LEU A 148 -1.38 0.47 5.56
C LEU A 148 -0.54 -0.01 6.75
N ALA A 149 -1.23 -0.58 7.74
CA ALA A 149 -0.59 -1.25 8.86
C ALA A 149 0.26 -2.46 8.39
N PRO A 150 1.26 -2.88 9.19
CA PRO A 150 1.87 -4.20 9.02
C PRO A 150 0.84 -5.31 9.28
N PRO A 151 1.17 -6.58 8.97
CA PRO A 151 0.29 -7.70 9.32
C PRO A 151 -0.02 -7.77 10.82
N PRO A 152 -1.21 -8.26 11.22
CA PRO A 152 -1.54 -8.46 12.62
C PRO A 152 -0.58 -9.45 13.28
N GLU A 153 -0.23 -9.17 14.54
CA GLU A 153 0.50 -10.12 15.39
C GLU A 153 -0.36 -11.39 15.59
N ARG A 154 0.27 -12.56 15.49
CA ARG A 154 -0.39 -13.85 15.67
C ARG A 154 -0.49 -14.26 17.13
#